data_AF-A0A328BBK2-F1
#
_entry.id   AF-A0A328BBK2-F1
#
_cell.length_a   1.000
_cell.length_b   1.000
_cell.length_c   1.000
_cell.angle_alpha   90.00
_cell.angle_beta   90.00
_cell.angle_gamma   90.00
#
_symmetry.space_group_name_H-M   'P 1'
#
loop_
_entity.id
_entity.type
_entity.pdbx_description
1 polymer ?
#
loop_
_entity_poly.entity_id
_entity_poly.type
_entity_poly.pdbx_seq_one_letter_code
_entity_poly.pdbx_strand_id
1 'polypeptide(L)'
;MRRLATCAVFLSTLAPSVALAGHWVLVGAEGAAPDRRHFYAEFDRVSPRYDSEAEGGDQAMMEAAARSRNMGAYLDARRIMRVRVIQVLEKPEAPDTIEYQVTIRCSGRQFRIDAATAWHRNAQSQNLGGTAWTPVADNWTDRVRLIACEPDRLNKAVAAAQKSGRQDPLARLGLVYVGDMVIGGELSNVTWANFWKDGRRPAYSSIYTPAEREARRRQALAELKKAEAEFDAKAIQVQQDLEMQKKIDRALGSTNEKYLREMQGTAGWSEEKVVAYWGRPHSATEADGILRFDYHFQDTVTEAAPVTDNVMGCQNGVCGKVGESVRYEMRSRVVTCRRTLFLKPGGTEPGRRLYDFQISCG
;
A
#
# COMPACT_ATOMS: atom_id res chain seq x y z
N MET A 1 -16.47 -15.92 -18.86
CA MET A 1 -15.34 -14.99 -19.04
C MET A 1 -15.60 -13.76 -18.19
N ARG A 2 -15.02 -13.70 -16.98
CA ARG A 2 -15.19 -12.58 -16.03
C ARG A 2 -14.03 -11.61 -16.21
N ARG A 3 -14.33 -10.36 -16.60
CA ARG A 3 -13.38 -9.24 -16.54
C ARG A 3 -13.52 -8.59 -15.17
N LEU A 4 -12.52 -8.77 -14.31
CA LEU A 4 -12.36 -7.97 -13.09
C LEU A 4 -11.58 -6.72 -13.48
N ALA A 5 -12.27 -5.57 -13.46
CA ALA A 5 -11.62 -4.27 -13.56
C ALA A 5 -11.14 -3.90 -12.16
N THR A 6 -9.84 -4.07 -11.92
CA THR A 6 -9.17 -3.61 -10.70
C THR A 6 -8.81 -2.13 -10.91
N CYS A 7 -9.61 -1.21 -10.34
CA CYS A 7 -9.21 0.18 -10.20
C CYS A 7 -8.09 0.27 -9.14
N ALA A 8 -6.84 0.28 -9.60
CA ALA A 8 -5.70 0.61 -8.78
C ALA A 8 -5.67 2.13 -8.58
N VAL A 9 -6.15 2.60 -7.44
CA VAL A 9 -5.97 3.99 -7.02
C VAL A 9 -4.50 4.17 -6.63
N PHE A 10 -3.73 4.84 -7.49
CA PHE A 10 -2.38 5.31 -7.19
C PHE A 10 -2.45 6.49 -6.20
N LEU A 11 -2.54 6.19 -4.90
CA LEU A 11 -2.21 7.17 -3.86
C LEU A 11 -0.69 7.29 -3.76
N SER A 12 -0.08 8.11 -4.62
CA SER A 12 1.27 8.63 -4.38
C SER A 12 1.14 9.88 -3.51
N THR A 13 0.82 9.70 -2.22
CA THR A 13 0.84 10.79 -1.26
C THR A 13 2.21 10.85 -0.60
N LEU A 14 2.87 12.01 -0.74
CA LEU A 14 3.79 12.54 0.25
C LEU A 14 3.01 12.65 1.57
N ALA A 15 3.00 11.57 2.35
CA ALA A 15 2.53 11.58 3.71
C ALA A 15 3.68 12.12 4.58
N PRO A 16 3.55 13.29 5.25
CA PRO A 16 4.45 13.61 6.33
C PRO A 16 4.36 12.49 7.36
N SER A 17 5.41 11.71 7.53
CA SER A 17 5.36 10.53 8.40
C SER A 17 4.96 10.99 9.80
N VAL A 18 3.76 10.61 10.27
CA VAL A 18 3.55 10.46 11.71
C VAL A 18 4.74 9.66 12.17
N ALA A 19 5.54 10.26 13.05
CA ALA A 19 6.85 9.74 13.43
C ALA A 19 6.63 8.53 14.36
N LEU A 20 6.03 7.49 13.80
CA LEU A 20 5.91 6.19 14.36
C LEU A 20 7.36 5.72 14.57
N ALA A 21 7.66 5.23 15.76
CA ALA A 21 8.94 4.58 16.01
C ALA A 21 9.11 3.43 15.02
N GLY A 22 10.22 3.41 14.29
CA GLY A 22 10.61 2.27 13.48
C GLY A 22 11.27 1.22 14.36
N HIS A 23 11.18 -0.05 13.98
CA HIS A 23 11.88 -1.13 14.65
C HIS A 23 13.28 -1.30 14.04
N TRP A 24 14.33 -1.12 14.86
CA TRP A 24 15.71 -1.09 14.37
C TRP A 24 16.55 -2.28 14.82
N VAL A 25 17.38 -2.78 13.90
CA VAL A 25 18.39 -3.81 14.15
C VAL A 25 19.77 -3.36 13.70
N LEU A 26 20.82 -3.69 14.45
CA LEU A 26 22.21 -3.60 14.01
C LEU A 26 22.46 -4.68 12.97
N VAL A 27 22.84 -4.28 11.75
CA VAL A 27 23.10 -5.15 10.59
C VAL A 27 24.58 -5.31 10.28
N GLY A 28 25.44 -4.49 10.89
CA GLY A 28 26.89 -4.62 10.76
C GLY A 28 27.66 -3.65 11.62
N ALA A 29 28.90 -4.02 11.94
CA ALA A 29 29.89 -3.17 12.57
C ALA A 29 31.21 -3.35 11.83
N GLU A 30 31.89 -2.26 11.51
CA GLU A 30 33.17 -2.27 10.79
C GLU A 30 34.15 -1.31 11.46
N GLY A 31 35.44 -1.50 11.17
CA GLY A 31 36.53 -0.67 11.69
C GLY A 31 36.92 -1.01 13.13
N ALA A 32 37.89 -0.24 13.64
CA ALA A 32 38.37 -0.31 15.01
C ALA A 32 38.50 1.12 15.56
N ALA A 33 38.49 1.29 16.88
CA ALA A 33 38.60 2.61 17.48
C ALA A 33 39.88 3.32 16.98
N PRO A 34 39.83 4.62 16.61
CA PRO A 34 38.70 5.56 16.71
C PRO A 34 37.85 5.72 15.43
N ASP A 35 37.89 4.75 14.51
CA ASP A 35 37.18 4.79 13.20
C ASP A 35 36.14 3.65 13.08
N ARG A 36 35.43 3.37 14.19
CA ARG A 36 34.32 2.41 14.16
C ARG A 36 33.12 2.99 13.43
N ARG A 37 32.38 2.09 12.78
CA ARG A 37 31.10 2.40 12.14
C ARG A 37 30.11 1.29 12.37
N HIS A 38 28.89 1.66 12.73
CA HIS A 38 27.78 0.73 12.96
C HIS A 38 26.66 1.02 11.97
N PHE A 39 26.07 -0.02 11.41
CA PHE A 39 24.98 0.06 10.44
C PHE A 39 23.71 -0.49 11.05
N TYR A 40 22.63 0.27 10.96
CA TYR A 40 21.33 -0.06 11.52
C TYR A 40 20.29 -0.07 10.41
N ALA A 41 19.37 -1.03 10.39
CA ALA A 41 18.29 -1.09 9.41
C ALA A 41 16.92 -1.09 10.08
N GLU A 42 15.99 -0.33 9.51
CA GLU A 42 14.58 -0.33 9.87
C GLU A 42 13.93 -1.54 9.18
N PHE A 43 13.40 -2.49 9.95
CA PHE A 43 12.97 -3.79 9.41
C PHE A 43 11.46 -3.98 9.33
N ASP A 44 10.68 -3.13 9.98
CA ASP A 44 9.21 -3.13 9.95
C ASP A 44 8.64 -2.27 8.80
N ARG A 45 9.46 -1.39 8.21
CA ARG A 45 9.06 -0.51 7.10
C ARG A 45 9.77 -0.82 5.79
N VAL A 46 9.87 -2.10 5.47
CA VAL A 46 10.32 -2.52 4.14
C VAL A 46 9.20 -2.27 3.13
N SER A 47 9.44 -1.40 2.16
CA SER A 47 8.43 -1.09 1.14
C SER A 47 8.73 -1.82 -0.18
N PRO A 48 7.82 -2.69 -0.67
CA PRO A 48 7.95 -3.26 -1.99
C PRO A 48 7.67 -2.19 -3.05
N ARG A 49 8.47 -2.21 -4.11
CA ARG A 49 8.26 -1.44 -5.34
C ARG A 49 8.57 -2.31 -6.54
N TYR A 50 8.19 -1.85 -7.71
CA TYR A 50 8.62 -2.49 -8.95
C TYR A 50 9.72 -1.67 -9.60
N ASP A 51 10.70 -2.37 -10.17
CA ASP A 51 11.77 -1.78 -10.94
C ASP A 51 11.25 -1.42 -12.33
N SER A 52 10.64 -0.24 -12.44
CA SER A 52 10.08 0.27 -13.68
C SER A 52 11.09 1.08 -14.51
N GLU A 53 12.25 1.42 -13.94
CA GLU A 53 13.32 2.14 -14.65
C GLU A 53 13.84 1.33 -15.83
N ALA A 54 13.97 0.01 -15.67
CA ALA A 54 14.44 -0.88 -16.72
C ALA A 54 13.49 -0.96 -17.94
N GLU A 55 12.21 -0.60 -17.77
CA GLU A 55 11.17 -0.74 -18.80
C GLU A 55 10.67 0.60 -19.33
N GLY A 56 11.24 1.74 -18.90
CA GLY A 56 10.80 3.07 -19.33
C GLY A 56 9.58 3.60 -18.56
N GLY A 57 9.32 3.08 -17.36
CA GLY A 57 8.28 3.56 -16.45
C GLY A 57 7.19 2.53 -16.13
N ASP A 58 6.34 2.86 -15.16
CA ASP A 58 5.36 1.93 -14.58
C ASP A 58 4.38 1.39 -15.63
N GLN A 59 3.95 2.23 -16.57
CA GLN A 59 3.01 1.85 -17.63
C GLN A 59 3.60 0.79 -18.57
N ALA A 60 4.82 1.02 -19.06
CA ALA A 60 5.49 0.10 -19.98
C ALA A 60 5.79 -1.24 -19.30
N MET A 61 6.16 -1.22 -18.02
CA MET A 61 6.29 -2.42 -17.21
C MET A 61 4.98 -3.20 -17.11
N MET A 62 3.85 -2.54 -16.87
CA MET A 62 2.54 -3.21 -16.78
C MET A 62 2.11 -3.79 -18.13
N GLU A 63 2.38 -3.12 -19.24
CA GLU A 63 2.14 -3.65 -20.59
C GLU A 63 3.00 -4.89 -20.88
N ALA A 64 4.27 -4.86 -20.48
CA ALA A 64 5.16 -6.01 -20.60
C ALA A 64 4.74 -7.17 -19.68
N ALA A 65 4.27 -6.88 -18.47
CA ALA A 65 3.72 -7.88 -17.55
C ALA A 65 2.46 -8.55 -18.14
N ALA A 66 1.56 -7.77 -18.77
CA ALA A 66 0.35 -8.28 -19.41
C ALA A 66 0.65 -9.16 -20.64
N ARG A 67 1.78 -8.92 -21.32
CA ARG A 67 2.27 -9.76 -22.43
C ARG A 67 3.03 -11.00 -21.97
N SER A 68 3.41 -11.09 -20.68
CA SER A 68 4.10 -12.25 -20.13
C SER A 68 3.17 -13.46 -20.06
N ARG A 69 3.70 -14.65 -20.36
CA ARG A 69 2.99 -15.93 -20.15
C ARG A 69 2.66 -16.17 -18.67
N ASN A 70 3.42 -15.55 -17.76
CA ASN A 70 3.17 -15.59 -16.33
C ASN A 70 3.43 -14.19 -15.76
N MET A 71 2.34 -13.42 -15.60
CA MET A 71 2.39 -12.06 -15.08
C MET A 71 2.92 -12.01 -13.64
N GLY A 72 2.52 -12.97 -12.79
CA GLY A 72 2.98 -13.04 -11.40
C GLY A 72 4.49 -13.22 -11.31
N ALA A 73 5.04 -14.22 -11.99
CA ALA A 73 6.48 -14.45 -12.04
C ALA A 73 7.25 -13.27 -12.66
N TYR A 74 6.66 -12.58 -13.64
CA TYR A 74 7.25 -11.38 -14.24
C TYR A 74 7.36 -10.22 -13.24
N LEU A 75 6.30 -9.95 -12.50
CA LEU A 75 6.25 -8.90 -11.49
C LEU A 75 7.14 -9.24 -10.29
N ASP A 76 7.13 -10.49 -9.84
CA ASP A 76 8.00 -10.97 -8.76
C ASP A 76 9.48 -10.83 -9.12
N ALA A 77 9.86 -11.12 -10.37
CA ALA A 77 11.23 -10.98 -10.83
C ALA A 77 11.72 -9.51 -10.84
N ARG A 78 10.79 -8.55 -10.96
CA ARG A 78 11.05 -7.09 -10.96
C ARG A 78 10.73 -6.44 -9.62
N ARG A 79 10.36 -7.21 -8.60
CA ARG A 79 10.12 -6.68 -7.28
C ARG A 79 11.45 -6.25 -6.66
N ILE A 80 11.51 -4.97 -6.32
CA ILE A 80 12.59 -4.38 -5.55
C ILE A 80 12.05 -3.98 -4.18
N MET A 81 12.92 -4.00 -3.18
CA MET A 81 12.56 -3.74 -1.80
C MET A 81 13.37 -2.56 -1.30
N ARG A 82 12.71 -1.52 -0.80
CA ARG A 82 13.38 -0.36 -0.22
C ARG A 82 13.46 -0.50 1.29
N VAL A 83 14.67 -0.32 1.83
CA VAL A 83 15.02 -0.40 3.25
C VAL A 83 15.76 0.88 3.64
N ARG A 84 15.43 1.43 4.81
CA ARG A 84 16.16 2.54 5.40
C ARG A 84 17.32 2.00 6.23
N VAL A 85 18.52 2.54 6.00
CA VAL A 85 19.72 2.15 6.75
C VAL A 85 20.38 3.41 7.31
N ILE A 86 20.79 3.37 8.57
CA ILE A 86 21.49 4.47 9.24
C ILE A 86 22.87 3.96 9.67
N GLN A 87 23.91 4.61 9.19
CA GLN A 87 25.27 4.43 9.67
C GLN A 87 25.57 5.44 10.76
N VAL A 88 26.13 4.99 11.88
CA VAL A 88 26.70 5.84 12.94
C VAL A 88 28.22 5.75 12.84
N LEU A 89 28.91 6.89 12.88
CA LEU A 89 30.37 6.96 12.73
C LEU A 89 31.03 7.49 14.01
N GLU A 90 32.13 6.87 14.44
CA GLU A 90 32.85 7.28 15.65
C GLU A 90 33.70 8.54 15.43
N LYS A 91 34.35 8.61 14.27
CA LYS A 91 35.40 9.59 13.97
C LYS A 91 34.93 11.05 14.13
N PRO A 92 35.68 11.93 14.82
CA PRO A 92 35.27 13.31 15.07
C PRO A 92 35.01 14.14 13.81
N GLU A 93 35.85 13.98 12.79
CA GLU A 93 35.78 14.73 11.53
C GLU A 93 34.73 14.17 10.57
N ALA A 94 34.19 12.99 10.85
CA ALA A 94 33.12 12.38 10.08
C ALA A 94 31.74 12.98 10.46
N PRO A 95 30.71 12.79 9.63
CA PRO A 95 29.33 13.00 10.05
C PRO A 95 29.01 12.20 11.32
N ASP A 96 27.97 12.61 12.05
CA ASP A 96 27.48 11.79 13.16
C ASP A 96 26.80 10.53 12.64
N THR A 97 25.91 10.73 11.68
CA THR A 97 25.19 9.67 11.00
C THR A 97 25.13 9.88 9.50
N ILE A 98 24.98 8.80 8.76
CA ILE A 98 24.61 8.83 7.35
C ILE A 98 23.36 7.99 7.20
N GLU A 99 22.30 8.59 6.65
CA GLU A 99 21.07 7.90 6.32
C GLU A 99 21.08 7.49 4.85
N TYR A 100 20.77 6.22 4.60
CA TYR A 100 20.68 5.63 3.27
C TYR A 100 19.25 5.18 2.98
N GLN A 101 18.78 5.46 1.78
CA GLN A 101 17.66 4.76 1.15
C GLN A 101 18.22 3.65 0.27
N VAL A 102 18.23 2.43 0.79
CA VAL A 102 18.79 1.26 0.09
C VAL A 102 17.69 0.53 -0.66
N THR A 103 17.92 0.22 -1.92
CA THR A 103 17.01 -0.60 -2.72
C THR A 103 17.69 -1.92 -3.08
N ILE A 104 16.99 -3.03 -2.80
CA ILE A 104 17.44 -4.40 -2.99
C ILE A 104 16.63 -5.08 -4.10
N ARG A 105 17.32 -5.74 -5.05
CA ARG A 105 16.73 -6.67 -6.02
C ARG A 105 16.96 -8.11 -5.54
N CYS A 106 15.91 -8.74 -5.03
CA CYS A 106 16.02 -10.04 -4.35
C CYS A 106 16.48 -11.18 -5.27
N SER A 107 15.95 -11.23 -6.50
CA SER A 107 16.28 -12.25 -7.52
C SER A 107 17.73 -12.17 -7.98
N GLY A 108 18.24 -10.95 -8.16
CA GLY A 108 19.60 -10.68 -8.66
C GLY A 108 20.67 -10.58 -7.59
N ARG A 109 20.31 -10.59 -6.29
CA ARG A 109 21.22 -10.25 -5.17
C ARG A 109 22.00 -8.97 -5.44
N GLN A 110 21.31 -7.93 -5.91
CA GLN A 110 21.90 -6.62 -6.16
C GLN A 110 21.30 -5.59 -5.22
N PHE A 111 22.08 -4.57 -4.91
CA PHE A 111 21.60 -3.39 -4.20
C PHE A 111 22.11 -2.11 -4.83
N ARG A 112 21.43 -1.02 -4.53
CA ARG A 112 21.91 0.34 -4.74
C ARG A 112 21.48 1.23 -3.60
N ILE A 113 22.12 2.38 -3.49
CA ILE A 113 21.69 3.48 -2.65
C ILE A 113 20.94 4.45 -3.57
N ASP A 114 19.64 4.65 -3.36
CA ASP A 114 18.86 5.62 -4.14
C ASP A 114 19.24 7.06 -3.76
N ALA A 115 19.43 7.28 -2.45
CA ALA A 115 19.83 8.55 -1.88
C ALA A 115 20.56 8.32 -0.55
N ALA A 116 21.50 9.21 -0.24
CA ALA A 116 22.21 9.23 1.03
C ALA A 116 22.33 10.66 1.56
N THR A 117 22.10 10.83 2.86
CA THR A 117 22.21 12.12 3.54
C THR A 117 23.11 11.97 4.77
N ALA A 118 24.23 12.69 4.77
CA ALA A 118 25.10 12.83 5.93
C ALA A 118 24.56 13.92 6.87
N TRP A 119 24.49 13.61 8.16
CA TRP A 119 24.11 14.54 9.23
C TRP A 119 25.32 14.81 10.12
N HIS A 120 25.85 16.02 10.04
CA HIS A 120 27.05 16.42 10.79
C HIS A 120 26.69 16.87 12.21
N ARG A 121 27.68 16.78 13.10
CA ARG A 121 27.57 17.16 14.52
C ARG A 121 27.39 18.66 14.76
N ASN A 122 27.53 19.46 13.71
CA ASN A 122 27.39 20.93 13.74
C ASN A 122 26.03 21.42 13.20
N ALA A 123 25.06 20.51 13.04
CA ALA A 123 23.73 20.75 12.46
C ALA A 123 23.70 21.05 10.95
N GLN A 124 24.78 20.75 10.22
CA GLN A 124 24.78 20.71 8.75
C GLN A 124 24.36 19.32 8.25
N SER A 125 23.74 19.31 7.07
CA SER A 125 23.51 18.08 6.31
C SER A 125 24.08 18.20 4.91
N GLN A 126 24.48 17.06 4.35
CA GLN A 126 25.03 16.97 3.00
C GLN A 126 24.38 15.79 2.27
N ASN A 127 23.85 16.06 1.08
CA ASN A 127 23.39 15.00 0.18
C ASN A 127 24.61 14.36 -0.50
N LEU A 128 24.76 13.05 -0.38
CA LEU A 128 25.86 12.26 -0.94
C LEU A 128 25.48 11.59 -2.28
N GLY A 129 24.23 11.72 -2.71
CA GLY A 129 23.70 11.11 -3.94
C GLY A 129 23.38 9.63 -3.79
N GLY A 130 23.18 8.97 -4.93
CA GLY A 130 22.93 7.53 -5.03
C GLY A 130 24.09 6.78 -5.68
N THR A 131 24.00 5.46 -5.70
CA THR A 131 24.97 4.57 -6.36
C THR A 131 24.33 3.76 -7.48
N ALA A 132 25.18 3.23 -8.38
CA ALA A 132 24.73 2.24 -9.35
C ALA A 132 24.40 0.90 -8.67
N TRP A 133 23.67 0.04 -9.38
CA TRP A 133 23.43 -1.34 -8.96
C TRP A 133 24.76 -2.09 -8.80
N THR A 134 24.95 -2.69 -7.63
CA THR A 134 26.14 -3.48 -7.29
C THR A 134 25.73 -4.82 -6.65
N PRO A 135 26.56 -5.87 -6.77
CA PRO A 135 26.30 -7.13 -6.08
C PRO A 135 26.29 -6.95 -4.56
N VAL A 136 25.37 -7.63 -3.89
CA VAL A 136 25.34 -7.70 -2.42
C VAL A 136 26.57 -8.45 -1.91
N ALA A 137 27.36 -7.80 -1.07
CA ALA A 137 28.55 -8.36 -0.45
C ALA A 137 28.21 -9.06 0.88
N ASP A 138 29.07 -9.98 1.34
CA ASP A 138 28.93 -10.62 2.65
C ASP A 138 29.37 -9.68 3.79
N ASN A 139 28.61 -8.60 3.96
CA ASN A 139 28.75 -7.61 5.03
C ASN A 139 27.36 -7.11 5.43
N TRP A 140 27.24 -5.88 5.94
CA TRP A 140 25.96 -5.29 6.32
C TRP A 140 24.92 -5.33 5.19
N THR A 141 25.35 -5.29 3.92
CA THR A 141 24.45 -5.34 2.75
C THR A 141 23.72 -6.68 2.62
N ASP A 142 24.36 -7.81 2.95
CA ASP A 142 23.67 -9.12 2.96
C ASP A 142 22.62 -9.22 4.08
N ARG A 143 22.87 -8.57 5.23
CA ARG A 143 21.92 -8.52 6.34
C ARG A 143 20.71 -7.64 5.98
N VAL A 144 20.95 -6.53 5.28
CA VAL A 144 19.86 -5.71 4.71
C VAL A 144 19.08 -6.47 3.65
N ARG A 145 19.75 -7.25 2.78
CA ARG A 145 19.08 -8.15 1.83
C ARG A 145 18.23 -9.19 2.55
N LEU A 146 18.71 -9.78 3.64
CA LEU A 146 17.93 -10.72 4.45
C LEU A 146 16.65 -10.06 4.97
N ILE A 147 16.74 -8.85 5.54
CA ILE A 147 15.59 -8.08 6.01
C ILE A 147 14.59 -7.83 4.88
N ALA A 148 15.10 -7.45 3.71
CA ALA A 148 14.27 -7.08 2.57
C ALA A 148 13.59 -8.27 1.87
N CYS A 149 14.30 -9.40 1.76
CA CYS A 149 13.95 -10.49 0.86
C CYS A 149 13.53 -11.78 1.57
N GLU A 150 13.78 -11.92 2.87
CA GLU A 150 13.44 -13.09 3.67
C GLU A 150 12.56 -12.72 4.89
N PRO A 151 11.42 -12.00 4.70
CA PRO A 151 10.62 -11.49 5.80
C PRO A 151 10.10 -12.60 6.72
N ASP A 152 9.76 -13.78 6.19
CA ASP A 152 9.31 -14.91 7.01
C ASP A 152 10.40 -15.42 7.96
N ARG A 153 11.64 -15.44 7.51
CA ARG A 153 12.79 -15.86 8.31
C ARG A 153 13.07 -14.85 9.41
N LEU A 154 13.02 -13.57 9.08
CA LEU A 154 13.17 -12.48 10.04
C LEU A 154 12.04 -12.50 11.08
N ASN A 155 10.78 -12.54 10.63
CA ASN A 155 9.61 -12.53 11.51
C ASN A 155 9.59 -13.71 12.48
N LYS A 156 10.01 -14.91 12.03
CA LYS A 156 10.20 -16.07 12.92
C LYS A 156 11.27 -15.81 13.98
N ALA A 157 12.39 -15.19 13.60
CA ALA A 157 13.46 -14.87 14.55
C ALA A 157 13.03 -13.78 15.56
N VAL A 158 12.33 -12.73 15.10
CA VAL A 158 11.76 -11.68 15.96
C VAL A 158 10.77 -12.28 16.96
N ALA A 159 9.81 -13.09 16.49
CA ALA A 159 8.82 -13.73 17.36
C ALA A 159 9.47 -14.67 18.38
N ALA A 160 10.51 -15.41 17.98
CA ALA A 160 11.26 -16.28 18.90
C ALA A 160 12.06 -15.46 19.94
N ALA A 161 12.65 -14.34 19.54
CA ALA A 161 13.38 -13.45 20.44
C ALA A 161 12.44 -12.82 21.48
N GLN A 162 11.27 -12.33 21.02
CA GLN A 162 10.23 -11.79 21.90
C GLN A 162 9.70 -12.84 22.89
N LYS A 163 9.41 -14.06 22.44
CA LYS A 163 8.91 -15.14 23.30
C LYS A 163 9.92 -15.57 24.37
N SER A 164 11.22 -15.56 24.04
CA SER A 164 12.28 -16.01 24.96
C SER A 164 12.87 -14.91 25.82
N GLY A 165 12.62 -13.63 25.48
CA GLY A 165 13.32 -12.49 26.08
C GLY A 165 14.82 -12.45 25.75
N ARG A 166 15.28 -13.25 24.78
CA ARG A 166 16.71 -13.38 24.41
C ARG A 166 16.94 -12.96 22.96
N GLN A 167 18.13 -12.41 22.69
CA GLN A 167 18.53 -11.98 21.35
C GLN A 167 19.05 -13.12 20.46
N ASP A 168 19.29 -14.32 21.02
CA ASP A 168 19.91 -15.46 20.32
C ASP A 168 19.29 -15.77 18.94
N PRO A 169 17.96 -15.75 18.73
CA PRO A 169 17.38 -16.03 17.42
C PRO A 169 17.77 -15.00 16.34
N LEU A 170 17.87 -13.72 16.70
CA LEU A 170 18.31 -12.66 15.80
C LEU A 170 19.83 -12.68 15.61
N ALA A 171 20.58 -12.98 16.68
CA ALA A 171 22.03 -13.11 16.61
C ALA A 171 22.48 -14.19 15.62
N ARG A 172 21.73 -15.29 15.48
CA ARG A 172 21.97 -16.34 14.46
C ARG A 172 21.81 -15.84 13.02
N LEU A 173 21.13 -14.73 12.81
CA LEU A 173 21.03 -14.04 11.53
C LEU A 173 22.07 -12.91 11.38
N GLY A 174 22.97 -12.76 12.36
CA GLY A 174 23.91 -11.64 12.42
C GLY A 174 23.23 -10.31 12.74
N LEU A 175 22.07 -10.33 13.39
CA LEU A 175 21.29 -9.15 13.76
C LEU A 175 21.27 -8.96 15.28
N VAL A 176 21.29 -7.71 15.74
CA VAL A 176 21.04 -7.36 17.14
C VAL A 176 19.88 -6.39 17.19
N TYR A 177 18.79 -6.70 17.90
CA TYR A 177 17.69 -5.76 18.06
C TYR A 177 18.10 -4.62 18.98
N VAL A 178 17.82 -3.40 18.54
CA VAL A 178 18.29 -2.16 19.16
C VAL A 178 17.15 -1.41 19.84
N GLY A 179 15.92 -1.63 19.39
CA GLY A 179 14.72 -1.04 19.97
C GLY A 179 13.91 -0.25 18.94
N ASP A 180 12.93 0.47 19.48
CA ASP A 180 11.97 1.26 18.71
C ASP A 180 12.42 2.71 18.77
N MET A 181 12.73 3.28 17.61
CA MET A 181 13.30 4.62 17.53
C MET A 181 12.67 5.43 16.42
N VAL A 182 12.47 6.71 16.69
CA VAL A 182 11.76 7.63 15.81
C VAL A 182 12.72 8.23 14.77
N ILE A 183 13.98 8.46 15.15
CA ILE A 183 14.98 9.16 14.31
C ILE A 183 16.41 8.66 14.52
N GLY A 184 17.27 8.88 13.52
CA GLY A 184 18.67 8.46 13.53
C GLY A 184 19.53 8.97 14.69
N GLY A 185 19.17 10.10 15.31
CA GLY A 185 19.88 10.62 16.49
C GLY A 185 19.80 9.69 17.71
N GLU A 186 18.71 8.95 17.86
CA GLU A 186 18.54 7.98 18.95
C GLU A 186 19.46 6.77 18.78
N LEU A 187 19.68 6.33 17.53
CA LEU A 187 20.63 5.25 17.23
C LEU A 187 22.06 5.64 17.59
N SER A 188 22.46 6.89 17.32
CA SER A 188 23.77 7.41 17.75
C SER A 188 23.90 7.33 19.28
N ASN A 189 22.89 7.79 20.03
CA ASN A 189 22.89 7.69 21.49
C ASN A 189 23.04 6.25 22.00
N VAL A 190 22.29 5.32 21.42
CA VAL A 190 22.33 3.89 21.80
C VAL A 190 23.67 3.26 21.42
N THR A 191 24.28 3.66 20.30
CA THR A 191 25.61 3.22 19.88
C THR A 191 26.65 3.57 20.94
N TRP A 192 26.71 4.85 21.32
CA TRP A 192 27.66 5.36 22.31
C TRP A 192 27.43 4.79 23.72
N ALA A 193 26.17 4.60 24.13
CA ALA A 193 25.85 4.06 25.45
C ALA A 193 26.16 2.57 25.60
N ASN A 194 25.98 1.77 24.54
CA ASN A 194 25.99 0.32 24.65
C ASN A 194 27.18 -0.36 23.98
N PHE A 195 27.70 0.20 22.89
CA PHE A 195 28.69 -0.47 22.05
C PHE A 195 30.06 0.20 22.10
N TRP A 196 30.14 1.52 22.19
CA TRP A 196 31.40 2.28 22.21
C TRP A 196 31.71 2.88 23.58
N LYS A 197 31.61 2.05 24.63
CA LYS A 197 31.81 2.48 26.03
C LYS A 197 33.24 2.96 26.33
N ASP A 198 34.18 2.50 25.53
CA ASP A 198 35.61 2.87 25.54
C ASP A 198 35.92 4.11 24.68
N GLY A 199 34.98 4.53 23.84
CA GLY A 199 35.13 5.70 22.98
C GLY A 199 34.77 7.00 23.69
N ARG A 200 35.25 8.12 23.15
CA ARG A 200 34.84 9.47 23.58
C ARG A 200 33.96 10.11 22.50
N ARG A 201 32.68 10.32 22.81
CA ARG A 201 31.74 10.95 21.90
C ARG A 201 32.20 12.37 21.54
N PRO A 202 32.37 12.71 20.24
CA PRO A 202 32.67 14.07 19.83
C PRO A 202 31.53 15.02 20.24
N ALA A 203 31.87 16.25 20.64
CA ALA A 203 30.88 17.23 21.04
C ALA A 203 30.03 17.69 19.84
N TYR A 204 28.74 17.91 20.08
CA TYR A 204 27.91 18.62 19.11
C TYR A 204 28.17 20.11 19.20
N SER A 205 28.22 20.74 18.04
CA SER A 205 28.25 22.18 17.91
C SER A 205 27.05 22.62 17.08
N SER A 206 26.86 23.92 16.93
CA SER A 206 25.90 24.44 15.96
C SER A 206 26.56 25.57 15.22
N ILE A 207 26.45 25.56 13.90
CA ILE A 207 26.83 26.72 13.08
C ILE A 207 25.85 27.89 13.26
N TYR A 208 24.69 27.64 13.85
CA TYR A 208 23.64 28.63 14.06
C TYR A 208 23.82 29.34 15.40
N THR A 209 23.62 30.65 15.38
CA THR A 209 23.49 31.46 16.59
C THR A 209 22.25 31.03 17.39
N PRO A 210 22.18 31.34 18.71
CA PRO A 210 20.99 31.06 19.51
C PRO A 210 19.69 31.62 18.91
N ALA A 211 19.73 32.82 18.33
CA ALA A 211 18.59 33.47 17.70
C ALA A 211 18.12 32.71 16.44
N GLU A 212 19.05 32.27 15.59
CA GLU A 212 18.73 31.48 14.40
C GLU A 212 18.16 30.11 14.75
N ARG A 213 18.66 29.47 15.82
CA ARG A 213 18.10 28.20 16.30
C ARG A 213 16.65 28.37 16.74
N GLU A 214 16.34 29.44 17.46
CA GLU A 214 14.98 29.73 17.89
C GLU A 214 14.06 30.10 16.72
N ALA A 215 14.58 30.83 15.72
CA ALA A 215 13.85 31.11 14.49
C ALA A 215 13.51 29.80 13.72
N ARG A 216 14.50 28.92 13.55
CA ARG A 216 14.30 27.61 12.91
C ARG A 216 13.35 26.71 13.69
N ARG A 217 13.44 26.71 15.02
CA ARG A 217 12.50 25.98 15.88
C ARG A 217 11.07 26.46 15.66
N ARG A 218 10.84 27.78 15.64
CA ARG A 218 9.53 28.36 15.35
C ARG A 218 9.03 28.01 13.96
N GLN A 219 9.90 28.06 12.94
CA GLN A 219 9.56 27.65 11.58
C GLN A 219 9.16 26.17 11.52
N ALA A 220 9.96 25.28 12.10
CA ALA A 220 9.67 23.84 12.14
C ALA A 220 8.35 23.54 12.86
N LEU A 221 8.07 24.24 13.97
CA LEU A 221 6.79 24.12 14.67
C LEU A 221 5.61 24.62 13.83
N ALA A 222 5.79 25.68 13.06
CA ALA A 222 4.75 26.18 12.15
C ALA A 222 4.50 25.21 10.99
N GLU A 223 5.55 24.64 10.41
CA GLU A 223 5.44 23.62 9.36
C GLU A 223 4.77 22.34 9.88
N LEU A 224 5.10 21.89 11.10
CA LEU A 224 4.43 20.76 11.74
C LEU A 224 2.94 21.02 11.95
N LYS A 225 2.54 22.20 12.45
CA LYS A 225 1.13 22.57 12.59
C LYS A 225 0.39 22.62 11.25
N LYS A 226 1.05 23.09 10.20
CA LYS A 226 0.48 23.09 8.85
C LYS A 226 0.26 21.66 8.35
N ALA A 227 1.25 20.79 8.52
CA ALA A 227 1.14 19.38 8.16
C ALA A 227 0.04 18.65 8.95
N GLU A 228 -0.11 18.96 10.24
CA GLU A 228 -1.20 18.45 11.09
C GLU A 228 -2.58 18.82 10.53
N ALA A 229 -2.81 20.10 10.20
CA ALA A 229 -4.07 20.54 9.61
C ALA A 229 -4.35 19.90 8.23
N GLU A 230 -3.33 19.70 7.40
CA GLU A 230 -3.46 18.98 6.13
C GLU A 230 -3.82 17.50 6.34
N PHE A 231 -3.31 16.87 7.40
CA PHE A 231 -3.66 15.50 7.75
C PHE A 231 -5.10 15.37 8.23
N ASP A 232 -5.56 16.28 9.09
CA ASP A 232 -6.94 16.28 9.56
C ASP A 232 -7.93 16.43 8.39
N ALA A 233 -7.62 17.32 7.44
CA ALA A 233 -8.42 17.48 6.23
C ALA A 233 -8.46 16.19 5.39
N LYS A 234 -7.31 15.52 5.19
CA LYS A 234 -7.24 14.23 4.49
C LYS A 234 -7.96 13.11 5.23
N ALA A 235 -7.89 13.07 6.56
CA ALA A 235 -8.58 12.08 7.36
C ALA A 235 -10.10 12.21 7.22
N ILE A 236 -10.63 13.43 7.22
CA ILE A 236 -12.05 13.71 6.94
C ILE A 236 -12.43 13.22 5.53
N GLN A 237 -11.59 13.50 4.53
CA GLN A 237 -11.84 13.06 3.15
C GLN A 237 -11.89 11.53 3.03
N VAL A 238 -10.91 10.82 3.62
CA VAL A 238 -10.88 9.35 3.61
C VAL A 238 -12.12 8.78 4.32
N GLN A 239 -12.55 9.38 5.43
CA GLN A 239 -13.76 8.95 6.13
C GLN A 239 -15.01 9.13 5.25
N GLN A 240 -15.14 10.26 4.54
CA GLN A 240 -16.23 10.51 3.60
C GLN A 240 -16.22 9.49 2.45
N ASP A 241 -15.04 9.19 1.90
CA ASP A 241 -14.87 8.19 0.85
C ASP A 241 -15.28 6.79 1.32
N LEU A 242 -14.89 6.39 2.54
CA LEU A 242 -15.29 5.11 3.13
C LEU A 242 -16.80 5.02 3.38
N GLU A 243 -17.43 6.10 3.86
CA GLU A 243 -18.88 6.15 4.04
C GLU A 243 -19.63 6.07 2.71
N MET A 244 -19.11 6.74 1.68
CA MET A 244 -19.63 6.69 0.33
C MET A 244 -19.48 5.29 -0.27
N GLN A 245 -18.33 4.66 -0.11
CA GLN A 245 -18.09 3.29 -0.55
C GLN A 245 -19.05 2.31 0.14
N LYS A 246 -19.26 2.44 1.45
CA LYS A 246 -20.28 1.65 2.18
C LYS A 246 -21.69 1.87 1.64
N LYS A 247 -22.06 3.10 1.25
CA LYS A 247 -23.36 3.40 0.63
C LYS A 247 -23.48 2.76 -0.76
N ILE A 248 -22.42 2.79 -1.55
CA ILE A 248 -22.34 2.13 -2.86
C ILE A 248 -22.48 0.62 -2.71
N ASP A 249 -21.72 0.00 -1.80
CA ASP A 249 -21.78 -1.43 -1.53
C ASP A 249 -23.17 -1.88 -1.06
N ARG A 250 -23.82 -1.08 -0.20
CA ARG A 250 -25.22 -1.33 0.21
C ARG A 250 -26.20 -1.17 -0.95
N ALA A 251 -26.04 -0.15 -1.79
CA ALA A 251 -26.90 0.04 -2.97
C ALA A 251 -26.77 -1.15 -3.92
N LEU A 252 -25.54 -1.52 -4.30
CA LEU A 252 -25.25 -2.66 -5.19
C LEU A 252 -25.67 -4.01 -4.58
N GLY A 253 -25.45 -4.20 -3.28
CA GLY A 253 -25.91 -5.38 -2.54
C GLY A 253 -27.43 -5.47 -2.48
N SER A 254 -28.12 -4.36 -2.19
CA SER A 254 -29.58 -4.32 -2.07
C SER A 254 -30.31 -4.63 -3.37
N THR A 255 -29.76 -4.24 -4.53
CA THR A 255 -30.33 -4.57 -5.84
C THR A 255 -30.28 -6.08 -6.10
N ASN A 256 -29.16 -6.74 -5.80
CA ASN A 256 -29.05 -8.20 -5.90
C ASN A 256 -29.92 -8.92 -4.85
N GLU A 257 -29.97 -8.42 -3.62
CA GLU A 257 -30.82 -8.99 -2.57
C GLU A 257 -32.31 -8.87 -2.88
N LYS A 258 -32.76 -7.73 -3.45
CA LYS A 258 -34.15 -7.53 -3.88
C LYS A 258 -34.59 -8.64 -4.82
N TYR A 259 -33.79 -8.90 -5.85
CA TYR A 259 -34.09 -9.94 -6.83
C TYR A 259 -33.97 -11.36 -6.26
N LEU A 260 -32.99 -11.61 -5.38
CA LEU A 260 -32.88 -12.90 -4.69
C LEU A 260 -34.10 -13.18 -3.81
N ARG A 261 -34.63 -12.16 -3.11
CA ARG A 261 -35.85 -12.28 -2.31
C ARG A 261 -37.08 -12.54 -3.18
N GLU A 262 -37.21 -11.87 -4.33
CA GLU A 262 -38.29 -12.13 -5.29
C GLU A 262 -38.27 -13.58 -5.82
N MET A 263 -37.08 -14.19 -5.91
CA MET A 263 -36.92 -15.57 -6.37
C MET A 263 -36.97 -16.61 -5.24
N GLN A 264 -37.04 -16.18 -3.98
CA GLN A 264 -37.04 -17.09 -2.83
C GLN A 264 -38.32 -17.94 -2.83
N GLY A 265 -38.15 -19.27 -2.73
CA GLY A 265 -39.28 -20.22 -2.74
C GLY A 265 -39.89 -20.50 -4.12
N THR A 266 -39.26 -20.02 -5.19
CA THR A 266 -39.71 -20.26 -6.58
C THR A 266 -39.10 -21.53 -7.20
N ALA A 267 -38.03 -22.06 -6.59
CA ALA A 267 -37.43 -23.32 -7.00
C ALA A 267 -38.47 -24.45 -6.99
N GLY A 268 -38.52 -25.23 -8.07
CA GLY A 268 -39.49 -26.32 -8.23
C GLY A 268 -40.85 -25.89 -8.76
N TRP A 269 -41.09 -24.61 -9.05
CA TRP A 269 -42.34 -24.18 -9.68
C TRP A 269 -42.49 -24.79 -11.08
N SER A 270 -43.73 -25.18 -11.43
CA SER A 270 -44.07 -25.65 -12.77
C SER A 270 -44.10 -24.49 -13.77
N GLU A 271 -44.05 -24.82 -15.06
CA GLU A 271 -44.21 -23.85 -16.14
C GLU A 271 -45.48 -22.98 -15.96
N GLU A 272 -46.61 -23.60 -15.63
CA GLU A 272 -47.89 -22.91 -15.45
C GLU A 272 -47.85 -21.93 -14.27
N LYS A 273 -47.22 -22.34 -13.16
CA LYS A 273 -47.10 -21.50 -11.97
C LYS A 273 -46.20 -20.29 -12.22
N VAL A 274 -45.10 -20.48 -12.96
CA VAL A 274 -44.21 -19.40 -13.39
C VAL A 274 -44.96 -18.39 -14.26
N VAL A 275 -45.70 -18.87 -15.27
CA VAL A 275 -46.48 -18.02 -16.17
C VAL A 275 -47.65 -17.34 -15.46
N ALA A 276 -48.28 -17.99 -14.48
CA ALA A 276 -49.36 -17.39 -13.69
C ALA A 276 -48.84 -16.24 -12.81
N TYR A 277 -47.62 -16.33 -12.28
CA TYR A 277 -47.06 -15.32 -11.39
C TYR A 277 -46.45 -14.12 -12.14
N TRP A 278 -45.63 -14.37 -13.16
CA TRP A 278 -44.94 -13.30 -13.91
C TRP A 278 -45.61 -12.92 -15.24
N GLY A 279 -46.71 -13.59 -15.59
CA GLY A 279 -47.36 -13.44 -16.89
C GLY A 279 -46.65 -14.23 -18.00
N ARG A 280 -47.12 -14.00 -19.23
CA ARG A 280 -46.54 -14.63 -20.42
C ARG A 280 -45.12 -14.09 -20.66
N PRO A 281 -44.11 -14.95 -20.86
CA PRO A 281 -42.75 -14.49 -21.16
C PRO A 281 -42.69 -13.78 -22.51
N HIS A 282 -41.75 -12.83 -22.62
CA HIS A 282 -41.48 -12.11 -23.87
C HIS A 282 -40.89 -13.05 -24.92
N SER A 283 -40.07 -14.01 -24.48
CA SER A 283 -39.63 -15.12 -25.33
C SER A 283 -39.50 -16.41 -24.54
N ALA A 284 -39.76 -17.53 -25.20
CA ALA A 284 -39.54 -18.87 -24.69
C ALA A 284 -38.67 -19.62 -25.70
N THR A 285 -37.54 -20.15 -25.26
CA THR A 285 -36.59 -20.88 -26.12
C THR A 285 -36.18 -22.17 -25.44
N GLU A 286 -36.10 -23.27 -26.19
CA GLU A 286 -35.68 -24.56 -25.67
C GLU A 286 -34.39 -25.01 -26.35
N ALA A 287 -33.41 -25.42 -25.55
CA ALA A 287 -32.15 -26.01 -26.00
C ALA A 287 -31.68 -27.03 -24.96
N ASP A 288 -31.21 -28.20 -25.43
CA ASP A 288 -30.65 -29.26 -24.57
C ASP A 288 -31.57 -29.69 -23.42
N GLY A 289 -32.88 -29.71 -23.66
CA GLY A 289 -33.90 -30.07 -22.66
C GLY A 289 -34.13 -29.01 -21.57
N ILE A 290 -33.56 -27.81 -21.73
CA ILE A 290 -33.78 -26.66 -20.85
C ILE A 290 -34.66 -25.64 -21.58
N LEU A 291 -35.82 -25.36 -20.99
CA LEU A 291 -36.71 -24.30 -21.41
C LEU A 291 -36.32 -22.99 -20.72
N ARG A 292 -36.07 -21.95 -21.50
CA ARG A 292 -35.71 -20.62 -21.04
C ARG A 292 -36.86 -19.65 -21.28
N PHE A 293 -37.34 -19.02 -20.20
CA PHE A 293 -38.29 -17.91 -20.27
C PHE A 293 -37.56 -16.59 -20.04
N ASP A 294 -37.77 -15.61 -20.92
CA ASP A 294 -37.24 -14.26 -20.78
C ASP A 294 -38.36 -13.25 -20.51
N TYR A 295 -38.16 -12.43 -19.48
CA TYR A 295 -39.01 -11.33 -19.07
C TYR A 295 -38.22 -10.04 -19.10
N HIS A 296 -38.78 -9.00 -19.71
CA HIS A 296 -38.25 -7.64 -19.66
C HIS A 296 -39.10 -6.81 -18.70
N PHE A 297 -38.45 -6.03 -17.84
CA PHE A 297 -39.12 -5.14 -16.91
C PHE A 297 -38.26 -3.89 -16.68
N GLN A 298 -38.89 -2.80 -16.24
CA GLN A 298 -38.18 -1.60 -15.82
C GLN A 298 -37.98 -1.62 -14.32
N ASP A 299 -36.82 -1.17 -13.86
CA ASP A 299 -36.55 -0.95 -12.44
C ASP A 299 -35.81 0.37 -12.25
N THR A 300 -35.87 0.90 -11.04
CA THR A 300 -35.10 2.09 -10.65
C THR A 300 -33.88 1.63 -9.87
N VAL A 301 -32.69 1.85 -10.43
CA VAL A 301 -31.43 1.58 -9.73
C VAL A 301 -30.83 2.90 -9.25
N THR A 302 -30.24 2.84 -8.07
CA THR A 302 -29.45 3.95 -7.53
C THR A 302 -27.98 3.61 -7.74
N GLU A 303 -27.30 4.40 -8.58
CA GLU A 303 -25.89 4.23 -8.89
C GLU A 303 -25.09 5.46 -8.47
N ALA A 304 -23.80 5.27 -8.20
CA ALA A 304 -22.88 6.37 -7.97
C ALA A 304 -22.35 6.88 -9.31
N ALA A 305 -22.68 8.13 -9.65
CA ALA A 305 -22.18 8.80 -10.83
C ALA A 305 -21.04 9.76 -10.44
N PRO A 306 -19.89 9.76 -11.14
CA PRO A 306 -18.84 10.71 -10.91
C PRO A 306 -19.30 12.11 -11.33
N VAL A 307 -19.04 13.10 -10.48
CA VAL A 307 -19.27 14.52 -10.71
C VAL A 307 -17.93 15.21 -10.52
N THR A 308 -17.49 15.92 -11.56
CA THR A 308 -16.23 16.67 -11.53
C THR A 308 -16.47 18.04 -10.91
N ASP A 309 -15.77 18.31 -9.81
CA ASP A 309 -15.70 19.62 -9.20
C ASP A 309 -14.40 20.31 -9.58
N ASN A 310 -14.51 21.60 -9.86
CA ASN A 310 -13.33 22.44 -9.96
C ASN A 310 -12.82 22.74 -8.55
N VAL A 311 -11.58 22.36 -8.27
CA VAL A 311 -10.88 22.83 -7.08
C VAL A 311 -10.45 24.27 -7.38
N MET A 312 -11.06 25.22 -6.68
CA MET A 312 -10.73 26.63 -6.80
C MET A 312 -9.64 26.99 -5.80
N GLY A 313 -8.63 27.72 -6.25
CA GLY A 313 -7.56 28.22 -5.40
C GLY A 313 -7.26 29.67 -5.77
N CYS A 314 -6.77 30.43 -4.78
CA CYS A 314 -6.38 31.81 -5.00
C CYS A 314 -4.90 31.98 -4.72
N GLN A 315 -4.18 32.59 -5.66
CA GLN A 315 -2.78 32.95 -5.50
C GLN A 315 -2.63 34.45 -5.79
N ASN A 316 -2.09 35.20 -4.83
CA ASN A 316 -1.89 36.65 -4.93
C ASN A 316 -3.17 37.45 -5.27
N GLY A 317 -4.31 37.05 -4.71
CA GLY A 317 -5.59 37.75 -4.91
C GLY A 317 -6.31 37.42 -6.22
N VAL A 318 -5.73 36.58 -7.09
CA VAL A 318 -6.39 36.04 -8.29
C VAL A 318 -6.86 34.63 -7.99
N CYS A 319 -8.16 34.39 -8.09
CA CYS A 319 -8.77 33.08 -7.88
C CYS A 319 -9.01 32.39 -9.22
N GLY A 320 -8.61 31.12 -9.32
CA GLY A 320 -8.77 30.32 -10.53
C GLY A 320 -8.89 28.84 -10.20
N LYS A 321 -9.20 28.05 -11.22
CA LYS A 321 -9.19 26.59 -11.13
C LYS A 321 -7.74 26.13 -10.92
N VAL A 322 -7.47 25.48 -9.80
CA VAL A 322 -6.15 24.91 -9.47
C VAL A 322 -6.12 23.39 -9.58
N GLY A 323 -7.28 22.76 -9.83
CA GLY A 323 -7.38 21.33 -10.07
C GLY A 323 -8.81 20.87 -10.36
N GLU A 324 -8.95 19.57 -10.57
CA GLU A 324 -10.23 18.87 -10.63
C GLU A 324 -10.27 17.81 -9.53
N SER A 325 -11.39 17.71 -8.83
CA SER A 325 -11.67 16.60 -7.94
C SER A 325 -12.91 15.87 -8.43
N VAL A 326 -12.92 14.55 -8.33
CA VAL A 326 -14.12 13.75 -8.63
C VAL A 326 -14.82 13.45 -7.31
N ARG A 327 -16.05 13.94 -7.13
CA ARG A 327 -16.98 13.44 -6.10
C ARG A 327 -17.92 12.43 -6.75
N TYR A 328 -18.45 11.48 -5.99
CA TYR A 328 -19.53 10.63 -6.50
C TYR A 328 -20.86 11.06 -5.88
N GLU A 329 -21.88 11.19 -6.72
CA GLU A 329 -23.25 11.48 -6.28
C GLU A 329 -24.15 10.28 -6.57
N MET A 330 -25.00 9.94 -5.61
CA MET A 330 -26.01 8.90 -5.82
C MET A 330 -27.11 9.45 -6.72
N ARG A 331 -27.32 8.81 -7.87
CA ARG A 331 -28.39 9.15 -8.81
C ARG A 331 -29.26 7.95 -9.04
N SER A 332 -30.57 8.19 -9.09
CA SER A 332 -31.54 7.18 -9.49
C SER A 332 -31.75 7.29 -11.00
N ARG A 333 -31.64 6.16 -11.70
CA ARG A 333 -32.06 6.07 -13.10
C ARG A 333 -32.95 4.85 -13.32
N VAL A 334 -33.86 4.99 -14.27
CA VAL A 334 -34.66 3.87 -14.75
C VAL A 334 -33.79 3.04 -15.68
N VAL A 335 -33.66 1.75 -15.38
CA VAL A 335 -32.94 0.77 -16.19
C VAL A 335 -33.91 -0.25 -16.76
N THR A 336 -33.54 -0.82 -17.90
CA THR A 336 -34.26 -1.97 -18.43
C THR A 336 -33.57 -3.23 -17.96
N CYS A 337 -34.30 -4.04 -17.22
CA CYS A 337 -33.85 -5.31 -16.69
C CYS A 337 -34.41 -6.47 -17.50
N ARG A 338 -33.62 -7.53 -17.55
CA ARG A 338 -33.97 -8.81 -18.13
C ARG A 338 -33.89 -9.88 -17.04
N ARG A 339 -34.98 -10.62 -16.85
CA ARG A 339 -35.05 -11.82 -16.03
C ARG A 339 -35.17 -13.02 -16.93
N THR A 340 -34.26 -13.96 -16.77
CA THR A 340 -34.21 -15.23 -17.49
C THR A 340 -34.43 -16.35 -16.50
N LEU A 341 -35.46 -17.15 -16.72
CA LEU A 341 -35.81 -18.30 -15.88
C LEU A 341 -35.50 -19.59 -16.64
N PHE A 342 -34.87 -20.55 -15.97
CA PHE A 342 -34.46 -21.82 -16.57
C PHE A 342 -35.27 -22.96 -15.96
N LEU A 343 -35.96 -23.70 -16.83
CA LEU A 343 -36.80 -24.82 -16.46
C LEU A 343 -36.27 -26.10 -17.12
N LYS A 344 -36.21 -27.20 -16.38
CA LYS A 344 -35.82 -28.51 -16.92
C LYS A 344 -36.68 -29.62 -16.33
N PRO A 345 -36.81 -30.79 -17.00
CA PRO A 345 -37.43 -31.96 -16.38
C PRO A 345 -36.74 -32.30 -15.06
N GLY A 346 -37.51 -32.51 -13.98
CA GLY A 346 -36.96 -32.89 -12.69
C GLY A 346 -37.94 -32.70 -11.52
N GLY A 347 -37.61 -33.27 -10.37
CA GLY A 347 -38.48 -33.30 -9.18
C GLY A 347 -39.32 -34.58 -9.07
N THR A 348 -40.20 -34.64 -8.07
CA THR A 348 -41.10 -35.79 -7.82
C THR A 348 -42.40 -35.74 -8.63
N GLU A 349 -42.66 -34.62 -9.30
CA GLU A 349 -43.86 -34.41 -10.10
C GLU A 349 -43.51 -34.31 -11.60
N PRO A 350 -44.38 -34.76 -12.52
CA PRO A 350 -44.15 -34.66 -13.95
C PRO A 350 -44.08 -33.20 -14.44
N GLY A 351 -43.37 -32.96 -15.55
CA GLY A 351 -43.20 -31.64 -16.18
C GLY A 351 -41.84 -30.96 -15.91
N ARG A 352 -41.60 -29.79 -16.51
CA ARG A 352 -40.39 -29.00 -16.24
C ARG A 352 -40.56 -28.14 -15.00
N ARG A 353 -39.46 -27.93 -14.29
CA ARG A 353 -39.42 -27.19 -13.04
C ARG A 353 -38.37 -26.09 -13.09
N LEU A 354 -38.72 -24.92 -12.56
CA LEU A 354 -37.80 -23.82 -12.37
C LEU A 354 -36.65 -24.28 -11.47
N TYR A 355 -35.43 -24.28 -12.00
CA TYR A 355 -34.24 -24.73 -11.28
C TYR A 355 -33.17 -23.67 -11.14
N ASP A 356 -33.18 -22.64 -11.99
CA ASP A 356 -32.22 -21.55 -11.95
C ASP A 356 -32.80 -20.26 -12.57
N PHE A 357 -32.15 -19.13 -12.32
CA PHE A 357 -32.51 -17.85 -12.89
C PHE A 357 -31.30 -16.93 -13.05
N GLN A 358 -31.43 -15.94 -13.94
CA GLN A 358 -30.48 -14.87 -14.12
C GLN A 358 -31.22 -13.55 -14.25
N ILE A 359 -30.73 -12.50 -13.60
CA ILE A 359 -31.25 -11.14 -13.76
C ILE A 359 -30.10 -10.20 -14.13
N SER A 360 -30.30 -9.37 -15.15
CA SER A 360 -29.33 -8.38 -15.61
C SER A 360 -30.03 -7.08 -15.97
N CYS A 361 -29.51 -5.94 -15.53
CA CYS A 361 -30.03 -4.62 -15.86
C CYS A 361 -28.97 -3.81 -16.63
N GLY A 362 -29.39 -3.11 -17.68
CA GLY A 362 -28.56 -2.26 -18.54
C GLY A 362 -28.97 -0.80 -18.50
#